data_AF-A0A920DTW2-F1
#
_entry.id   AF-A0A920DTW2-F1
#
_cell.length_a   1.000
_cell.length_b   1.000
_cell.length_c   1.000
_cell.angle_alpha   90.00
_cell.angle_beta   90.00
_cell.angle_gamma   90.00
#
_symmetry.space_group_name_H-M   'P 1'
#
loop_
_entity.id
_entity.type
_entity.pdbx_description
1 polymer ?
#
loop_
_entity_poly.entity_id
_entity_poly.type
_entity_poly.pdbx_seq_one_letter_code
_entity_poly.pdbx_strand_id
1 'polypeptide(L)'
;MGNKNLYVESGDYIVMIVAGPNARKDYHYNETEELFYQIEGDIVVKTQQDGKLVEYDIKEGEMFLLPAKVPHSPIRSEGSIGLVIEKKRQADHKDGLMWFSETANVLLYEEYFHLTNIEKDFLPVFKKFYTNEKLRTCPKTGEIMAVDERYI
;
A
#
# COMPACT_ATOMS: atom_id res chain seq x y z
N MET A 1 -6.31 12.45 -9.22
CA MET A 1 -5.66 12.31 -7.88
C MET A 1 -6.62 11.52 -7.02
N GLY A 2 -6.19 10.37 -6.51
CA GLY A 2 -7.02 9.47 -5.71
C GLY A 2 -6.85 9.64 -4.19
N ASN A 3 -5.95 10.52 -3.74
CA ASN A 3 -5.78 10.84 -2.32
C ASN A 3 -5.51 12.34 -2.11
N LYS A 4 -5.78 12.84 -0.90
CA LYS A 4 -5.50 14.21 -0.49
C LYS A 4 -5.24 14.28 1.01
N ASN A 5 -4.10 14.85 1.41
CA ASN A 5 -3.84 15.21 2.81
C ASN A 5 -4.71 16.40 3.22
N LEU A 6 -5.48 16.23 4.30
CA LEU A 6 -6.42 17.22 4.83
C LEU A 6 -5.75 18.32 5.66
N TYR A 7 -4.67 17.99 6.38
CA TYR A 7 -3.99 18.94 7.24
C TYR A 7 -2.47 18.76 7.21
N VAL A 8 -1.84 19.49 6.27
CA VAL A 8 -0.39 19.40 6.00
C VAL A 8 0.47 19.89 7.16
N GLU A 9 -0.06 20.75 8.02
CA GLU A 9 0.65 21.33 9.18
C GLU A 9 0.54 20.46 10.45
N SER A 10 -0.21 19.36 10.41
CA SER A 10 -0.33 18.42 11.54
C SER A 10 1.04 18.01 12.09
N GLY A 11 1.23 18.01 13.41
CA GLY A 11 2.51 17.68 14.04
C GLY A 11 2.85 16.19 13.95
N ASP A 12 1.92 15.34 14.38
CA ASP A 12 2.18 13.91 14.61
C ASP A 12 1.50 12.98 13.59
N TYR A 13 0.44 13.45 12.95
CA TYR A 13 -0.43 12.61 12.11
C TYR A 13 -0.45 13.06 10.66
N ILE A 14 -0.55 12.10 9.76
CA ILE A 14 -0.91 12.31 8.36
C ILE A 14 -2.37 11.89 8.23
N VAL A 15 -3.25 12.84 7.90
CA VAL A 15 -4.68 12.61 7.80
C VAL A 15 -5.09 12.78 6.34
N MET A 16 -5.57 11.72 5.69
CA MET A 16 -5.83 11.70 4.26
C MET A 16 -7.24 11.23 3.95
N ILE A 17 -7.85 11.83 2.93
CA ILE A 17 -8.97 11.21 2.22
C ILE A 17 -8.40 10.46 1.03
N VAL A 18 -8.86 9.22 0.83
CA VAL A 18 -8.47 8.37 -0.28
C VAL A 18 -9.74 7.85 -0.97
N ALA A 19 -9.86 8.17 -2.25
CA ALA A 19 -10.97 7.81 -3.11
C ALA A 19 -10.60 6.67 -4.08
N GLY A 20 -11.61 5.91 -4.50
CA GLY A 20 -11.50 4.95 -5.57
C GLY A 20 -12.07 5.45 -6.92
N PRO A 21 -11.91 4.67 -8.01
CA PRO A 21 -11.30 3.35 -8.02
C PRO A 21 -9.78 3.44 -7.96
N ASN A 22 -9.17 2.60 -7.12
CA ASN A 22 -7.73 2.44 -7.10
C ASN A 22 -7.34 1.06 -6.58
N ALA A 23 -6.64 0.31 -7.42
CA ALA A 23 -6.00 -0.94 -7.03
C ALA A 23 -4.54 -0.87 -7.46
N ARG A 24 -3.63 -1.24 -6.56
CA ARG A 24 -2.21 -1.38 -6.86
C ARG A 24 -1.75 -2.79 -6.48
N LYS A 25 -0.61 -3.21 -7.01
CA LYS A 25 -0.02 -4.53 -6.75
C LYS A 25 1.03 -4.52 -5.63
N ASP A 26 1.51 -3.34 -5.26
CA ASP A 26 2.41 -3.17 -4.13
C ASP A 26 1.68 -3.41 -2.80
N TYR A 27 2.41 -3.98 -1.86
CA TYR A 27 2.10 -4.01 -0.44
C TYR A 27 3.01 -2.99 0.24
N HIS A 28 2.39 -2.05 0.93
CA HIS A 28 3.08 -1.06 1.73
C HIS A 28 3.40 -1.64 3.10
N TYR A 29 4.65 -1.50 3.52
CA TYR A 29 5.13 -1.77 4.86
C TYR A 29 5.34 -0.43 5.58
N ASN A 30 4.77 -0.30 6.77
CA ASN A 30 4.92 0.86 7.62
C ASN A 30 5.27 0.40 9.04
N GLU A 31 6.25 1.02 9.69
CA GLU A 31 6.62 0.70 11.07
C GLU A 31 5.66 1.26 12.14
N THR A 32 4.64 1.99 11.72
CA THR A 32 3.55 2.47 12.58
C THR A 32 2.21 1.87 12.19
N GLU A 33 1.23 1.95 13.08
CA GLU A 33 -0.15 1.57 12.78
C GLU A 33 -0.78 2.52 11.75
N GLU A 34 -1.81 2.02 11.05
CA GLU A 34 -2.63 2.81 10.13
C GLU A 34 -4.12 2.60 10.43
N LEU A 35 -4.84 3.68 10.64
CA LEU A 35 -6.28 3.65 10.89
C LEU A 35 -7.03 3.97 9.61
N PHE A 36 -7.94 3.07 9.24
CA PHE A 36 -8.89 3.23 8.16
C PHE A 36 -10.26 3.51 8.75
N TYR A 37 -10.96 4.50 8.21
CA TYR A 37 -12.37 4.71 8.44
C TYR A 37 -13.06 4.92 7.10
N GLN A 38 -13.96 4.02 6.73
CA GLN A 38 -14.58 4.01 5.42
C GLN A 38 -15.87 4.84 5.45
N ILE A 39 -15.91 5.93 4.68
CA ILE A 39 -16.99 6.92 4.74
C ILE A 39 -18.09 6.61 3.71
N GLU A 40 -17.70 6.29 2.48
CA GLU A 40 -18.62 5.92 1.39
C GLU A 40 -18.09 4.68 0.67
N GLY A 41 -18.96 3.72 0.36
CA GLY A 41 -18.62 2.50 -0.37
C GLY A 41 -17.70 1.53 0.37
N ASP A 42 -17.48 0.36 -0.21
CA ASP A 42 -16.69 -0.73 0.39
C ASP A 42 -15.27 -0.80 -0.17
N ILE A 43 -14.33 -1.24 0.66
CA ILE A 43 -12.95 -1.53 0.24
C ILE A 43 -12.49 -2.90 0.74
N VAL A 44 -11.41 -3.41 0.15
CA VAL A 44 -10.71 -4.59 0.65
C VAL A 44 -9.28 -4.18 0.99
N VAL A 45 -8.80 -4.51 2.18
CA VAL A 45 -7.38 -4.40 2.53
C VAL A 45 -6.77 -5.78 2.53
N LYS A 46 -5.91 -6.04 1.53
CA LYS A 46 -5.10 -7.26 1.47
C LYS A 46 -3.89 -7.10 2.37
N THR A 47 -3.47 -8.16 3.04
CA THR A 47 -2.30 -8.16 3.93
C THR A 47 -1.48 -9.44 3.75
N GLN A 48 -0.19 -9.38 4.11
CA GLN A 48 0.68 -10.55 4.18
C GLN A 48 0.99 -10.86 5.63
N GLN A 49 0.53 -12.00 6.12
CA GLN A 49 0.67 -12.43 7.52
C GLN A 49 1.12 -13.88 7.56
N ASP A 50 2.24 -14.15 8.24
CA ASP A 50 2.83 -15.49 8.35
C ASP A 50 2.98 -16.21 6.99
N GLY A 51 3.36 -15.46 5.96
CA GLY A 51 3.54 -15.95 4.59
C GLY A 51 2.25 -16.22 3.82
N LYS A 52 1.09 -15.78 4.34
CA LYS A 52 -0.22 -15.96 3.73
C LYS A 52 -0.86 -14.61 3.39
N LEU A 53 -1.57 -14.60 2.27
CA LEU A 53 -2.51 -13.53 1.93
C LEU A 53 -3.73 -13.61 2.86
N VAL A 54 -4.03 -12.51 3.54
CA VAL A 54 -5.24 -12.33 4.36
C VAL A 54 -5.98 -11.09 3.87
N GLU A 55 -7.27 -11.21 3.61
CA GLU A 55 -8.12 -10.12 3.12
C GLU A 55 -9.07 -9.66 4.21
N TYR A 56 -9.21 -8.34 4.35
CA TYR A 56 -10.17 -7.69 5.22
C TYR A 56 -11.15 -6.89 4.38
N ASP A 57 -12.43 -7.28 4.40
CA ASP A 57 -13.51 -6.44 3.90
C ASP A 57 -13.75 -5.32 4.91
N ILE A 58 -13.72 -4.07 4.46
CA ILE A 58 -14.05 -2.89 5.27
C ILE A 58 -15.22 -2.21 4.59
N LYS A 59 -16.39 -2.33 5.23
CA LYS A 59 -17.66 -1.82 4.73
C LYS A 59 -17.82 -0.34 5.04
N GLU A 60 -18.72 0.31 4.31
CA GLU A 60 -19.13 1.67 4.61
C GLU A 60 -19.52 1.83 6.10
N GLY A 61 -18.96 2.85 6.76
CA GLY A 61 -19.13 3.11 8.19
C GLY A 61 -18.18 2.32 9.12
N GLU A 62 -17.41 1.36 8.60
CA GLU A 62 -16.50 0.56 9.42
C GLU A 62 -15.15 1.25 9.65
N MET A 63 -14.56 0.94 10.80
CA MET A 63 -13.19 1.30 11.16
C MET A 63 -12.33 0.05 11.23
N PHE A 64 -11.09 0.17 10.76
CA PHE A 64 -10.10 -0.90 10.80
C PHE A 64 -8.75 -0.32 11.19
N LEU A 65 -8.18 -0.82 12.28
CA LEU A 65 -6.83 -0.48 12.71
C LEU A 65 -5.86 -1.57 12.25
N LEU A 66 -5.00 -1.22 11.31
CA LEU A 66 -3.95 -2.12 10.84
C LEU A 66 -2.74 -2.02 11.79
N PRO A 67 -2.26 -3.15 12.36
CA PRO A 67 -1.06 -3.16 13.18
C PRO A 67 0.18 -2.72 12.40
N ALA A 68 1.14 -2.16 13.13
CA ALA A 68 2.45 -1.83 12.59
C ALA A 68 3.13 -3.06 11.96
N LYS A 69 3.94 -2.81 10.93
CA LYS A 69 4.81 -3.79 10.25
C LYS A 69 4.06 -4.89 9.51
N VAL A 70 2.75 -4.75 9.28
CA VAL A 70 1.96 -5.64 8.44
C VAL A 70 1.96 -5.12 7.00
N PRO A 71 2.57 -5.82 6.03
CA PRO A 71 2.51 -5.43 4.64
C PRO A 71 1.06 -5.47 4.15
N HIS A 72 0.59 -4.39 3.53
CA HIS A 72 -0.82 -4.25 3.16
C HIS A 72 -1.03 -3.57 1.80
N SER A 73 -2.09 -3.94 1.10
CA SER A 73 -2.45 -3.43 -0.22
C SER A 73 -3.95 -3.11 -0.27
N PRO A 74 -4.34 -1.83 -0.10
CA PRO A 74 -5.74 -1.42 -0.17
C PRO A 74 -6.27 -1.44 -1.61
N ILE A 75 -7.42 -2.07 -1.81
CA ILE A 75 -8.19 -2.08 -3.06
C ILE A 75 -9.47 -1.28 -2.84
N ARG A 76 -9.59 -0.18 -3.58
CA ARG A 76 -10.69 0.76 -3.45
C ARG A 76 -11.64 0.66 -4.64
N SER A 77 -12.90 0.37 -4.36
CA SER A 77 -13.97 0.30 -5.35
C SER A 77 -14.29 1.69 -5.95
N GLU A 78 -14.89 1.73 -7.13
CA GLU A 78 -15.30 2.98 -7.77
C GLU A 78 -16.30 3.76 -6.90
N GLY A 79 -16.08 5.07 -6.75
CA GLY A 79 -16.92 5.93 -5.91
C GLY A 79 -16.68 5.81 -4.40
N SER A 80 -15.84 4.88 -3.94
CA SER A 80 -15.52 4.76 -2.51
C SER A 80 -14.72 5.97 -1.99
N ILE A 81 -14.98 6.37 -0.75
CA ILE A 81 -14.28 7.44 -0.03
C ILE A 81 -13.93 6.94 1.37
N GLY A 82 -12.65 6.97 1.73
CA GLY A 82 -12.18 6.61 3.07
C GLY A 82 -11.23 7.62 3.66
N LEU A 83 -11.25 7.74 4.98
CA LEU A 83 -10.25 8.41 5.79
C LEU A 83 -9.14 7.41 6.13
N VAL A 84 -7.89 7.84 5.98
CA VAL A 84 -6.71 7.12 6.47
C VAL A 84 -5.93 8.05 7.39
N ILE A 85 -5.60 7.55 8.58
CA ILE A 85 -4.75 8.23 9.55
C ILE A 85 -3.51 7.40 9.77
N GLU A 86 -2.36 7.99 9.49
CA GLU A 86 -1.04 7.41 9.75
C GLU A 86 -0.26 8.30 10.73
N LYS A 87 0.76 7.75 11.37
CA LYS A 87 1.72 8.54 12.14
C LYS A 87 2.83 9.05 11.21
N LYS A 88 3.32 10.26 11.48
CA LYS A 88 4.56 10.74 10.84
C LYS A 88 5.74 9.87 11.29
N ARG A 89 6.61 9.55 10.33
CA ARG A 89 7.77 8.69 10.56
C ARG A 89 8.79 9.41 11.44
N GLN A 90 9.33 8.71 12.43
CA GLN A 90 10.51 9.17 13.15
C GLN A 90 11.77 8.92 12.30
N ALA A 91 12.90 9.53 12.66
CA ALA A 91 14.12 9.47 11.85
C ALA A 91 14.67 8.04 11.65
N ASP A 92 14.38 7.15 12.60
CA ASP A 92 14.73 5.73 12.57
C ASP A 92 13.68 4.85 11.91
N HIS A 93 12.46 5.36 11.69
CA HIS A 93 11.40 4.63 11.03
C HIS A 93 11.66 4.49 9.53
N LYS A 94 11.28 3.32 9.00
CA LYS A 94 11.29 3.03 7.57
C LYS A 94 9.90 2.68 7.06
N ASP A 95 9.69 3.00 5.80
CA ASP A 95 8.63 2.45 4.99
C ASP A 95 9.23 1.45 4.01
N GLY A 96 8.38 0.59 3.46
CA GLY A 96 8.78 -0.36 2.44
C GLY A 96 7.70 -0.57 1.41
N LEU A 97 8.12 -0.94 0.21
CA LEU A 97 7.23 -1.40 -0.84
C LEU A 97 7.63 -2.82 -1.21
N MET A 98 6.64 -3.70 -1.25
CA MET A 98 6.82 -5.13 -1.45
C MET A 98 5.89 -5.62 -2.56
N TRP A 99 6.32 -6.63 -3.32
CA TRP A 99 5.52 -7.27 -4.36
C TRP A 99 5.54 -8.78 -4.18
N PHE A 100 4.39 -9.42 -4.38
CA PHE A 100 4.22 -10.85 -4.23
C PHE A 100 3.67 -11.44 -5.53
N SER A 101 4.11 -12.65 -5.88
CA SER A 101 3.62 -13.40 -7.04
C SER A 101 2.12 -13.67 -6.91
N GLU A 102 1.36 -13.46 -7.99
CA GLU A 102 -0.09 -13.70 -8.00
C GLU A 102 -0.41 -15.20 -8.04
N THR A 103 0.49 -16.02 -8.58
CA THR A 103 0.32 -17.48 -8.68
C THR A 103 0.80 -18.26 -7.46
N ALA A 104 1.79 -17.76 -6.71
CA ALA A 104 2.43 -18.51 -5.64
C ALA A 104 2.55 -17.77 -4.30
N ASN A 105 2.11 -16.51 -4.22
CA ASN A 105 2.21 -15.65 -3.03
C ASN A 105 3.64 -15.58 -2.43
N VAL A 106 4.67 -15.69 -3.27
CA VAL A 106 6.06 -15.53 -2.84
C VAL A 106 6.53 -14.11 -3.09
N LEU A 107 7.37 -13.60 -2.18
CA LEU A 107 7.99 -12.29 -2.34
C LEU A 107 8.82 -12.25 -3.65
N LEU A 108 8.52 -11.26 -4.49
CA LEU A 108 9.24 -10.97 -5.72
C LEU A 108 10.33 -9.92 -5.46
N TYR A 109 9.95 -8.85 -4.78
CA TYR A 109 10.82 -7.72 -4.51
C TYR A 109 10.36 -6.97 -3.27
N GLU A 110 11.32 -6.42 -2.52
CA GLU A 110 11.08 -5.46 -1.45
C GLU A 110 12.16 -4.37 -1.48
N GLU A 111 11.77 -3.15 -1.14
CA GLU A 111 12.70 -2.04 -0.94
C GLU A 111 12.23 -1.19 0.23
N TYR A 112 13.13 -0.94 1.17
CA TYR A 112 12.89 -0.13 2.36
C TYR A 112 13.61 1.21 2.26
N PHE A 113 12.94 2.29 2.65
CA PHE A 113 13.43 3.65 2.55
C PHE A 113 12.84 4.53 3.65
N HIS A 114 13.45 5.69 3.88
CA HIS A 114 12.88 6.68 4.78
C HIS A 114 11.84 7.51 4.02
N LEU A 115 10.60 7.49 4.48
CA LEU A 115 9.51 8.19 3.81
C LEU A 115 9.44 9.66 4.24
N THR A 116 9.63 10.57 3.28
CA THR A 116 9.44 12.01 3.49
C THR A 116 8.21 12.54 2.76
N ASN A 117 7.95 12.03 1.56
CA ASN A 117 6.80 12.39 0.74
C ASN A 117 6.33 11.18 -0.08
N ILE A 118 5.15 10.67 0.26
CA ILE A 118 4.55 9.49 -0.37
C ILE A 118 4.36 9.62 -1.89
N GLU A 119 4.00 10.80 -2.39
CA GLU A 119 3.76 11.02 -3.82
C GLU A 119 5.05 11.03 -4.65
N LYS A 120 6.19 11.29 -4.01
CA LYS A 120 7.49 11.38 -4.68
C LYS A 120 8.36 10.16 -4.44
N ASP A 121 8.41 9.68 -3.20
CA ASP A 121 9.38 8.68 -2.78
C ASP A 121 8.98 7.27 -3.24
N PHE A 122 7.70 7.03 -3.51
CA PHE A 122 7.22 5.74 -4.02
C PHE A 122 7.53 5.53 -5.52
N LEU A 123 7.46 6.60 -6.32
CA LEU A 123 7.57 6.51 -7.79
C LEU A 123 8.90 5.92 -8.27
N PRO A 124 10.08 6.27 -7.74
CA PRO A 124 11.34 5.64 -8.12
C PRO A 124 11.37 4.13 -7.86
N VAL A 125 10.80 3.69 -6.74
CA VAL A 125 10.76 2.27 -6.35
C VAL A 125 9.81 1.51 -7.28
N PHE A 126 8.64 2.07 -7.57
CA PHE A 126 7.72 1.52 -8.56
C PHE A 126 8.37 1.39 -9.93
N LYS A 127 8.99 2.46 -10.42
CA LYS A 127 9.67 2.45 -11.72
C LYS A 127 10.76 1.38 -11.79
N LYS A 128 11.58 1.25 -10.74
CA LYS A 128 12.64 0.24 -10.64
C LYS A 128 12.08 -1.18 -10.71
N PHE A 129 10.99 -1.46 -9.99
CA PHE A 129 10.31 -2.75 -10.05
C PHE A 129 9.72 -3.02 -11.43
N TYR A 130 8.90 -2.11 -11.95
CA TYR A 130 8.15 -2.33 -13.19
C TYR A 130 9.03 -2.40 -14.44
N THR A 131 10.13 -1.65 -14.49
CA THR A 131 11.08 -1.67 -15.62
C THR A 131 12.07 -2.84 -15.58
N ASN A 132 12.10 -3.64 -14.52
CA ASN A 132 13.01 -4.77 -14.37
C ASN A 132 12.27 -6.10 -14.35
N GLU A 133 12.27 -6.80 -15.49
CA GLU A 133 11.61 -8.11 -15.63
C GLU A 133 12.06 -9.13 -14.57
N LYS A 134 13.35 -9.18 -14.25
CA LYS A 134 13.88 -10.12 -13.27
C LYS A 134 13.30 -9.90 -11.87
N LEU A 135 13.03 -8.65 -11.48
CA LEU A 135 12.36 -8.34 -10.22
C LEU A 135 10.88 -8.75 -10.23
N ARG A 136 10.26 -8.83 -11.41
CA ARG A 136 8.86 -9.23 -11.62
C ARG A 136 8.67 -10.73 -11.82
N THR A 137 9.75 -11.49 -12.03
CA THR A 137 9.68 -12.94 -12.29
C THR A 137 9.59 -13.72 -10.98
N CYS A 138 8.53 -14.51 -10.83
CA CYS A 138 8.36 -15.44 -9.74
C CYS A 138 9.40 -16.56 -9.81
N PRO A 139 10.23 -16.75 -8.76
CA PRO A 139 11.27 -17.77 -8.75
C PRO A 139 10.71 -19.20 -8.65
N LYS A 140 9.43 -19.39 -8.27
CA LYS A 140 8.80 -20.70 -8.13
C LYS A 140 8.04 -21.15 -9.38
N THR A 141 7.30 -20.24 -10.02
CA THR A 141 6.38 -20.58 -11.12
C THR A 141 6.86 -20.06 -12.47
N GLY A 142 7.82 -19.13 -12.50
CA GLY A 142 8.23 -18.43 -13.72
C GLY A 142 7.22 -17.38 -14.19
N GLU A 143 6.12 -17.16 -13.46
CA GLU A 143 5.18 -16.07 -13.70
C GLU A 143 5.93 -14.73 -13.75
N ILE A 144 5.69 -13.92 -14.77
CA ILE A 144 6.19 -12.55 -14.83
C ILE A 144 5.02 -11.62 -14.52
N MET A 145 5.07 -10.92 -13.38
CA MET A 145 4.02 -9.97 -13.00
C MET A 145 3.86 -8.89 -14.08
N ALA A 146 2.62 -8.65 -14.53
CA ALA A 146 2.32 -7.62 -15.53
C ALA A 146 2.79 -6.23 -15.08
N VAL A 147 3.26 -5.43 -16.04
CA VAL A 147 3.65 -4.04 -15.82
C VAL A 147 2.41 -3.19 -15.58
N ASP A 148 2.50 -2.27 -14.63
CA ASP A 148 1.53 -1.21 -14.45
C ASP A 148 2.04 0.07 -15.14
N GLU A 149 1.48 0.35 -16.31
CA GLU A 149 1.87 1.45 -17.21
C GLU A 149 1.78 2.83 -16.55
N ARG A 150 1.07 2.96 -15.42
CA ARG A 150 0.97 4.22 -14.66
C ARG A 150 2.28 4.64 -14.01
N TYR A 151 3.24 3.71 -13.85
CA TYR A 151 4.44 3.91 -13.03
C TYR A 151 5.76 3.75 -13.79
N ILE A 152 5.74 3.74 -15.12
CA ILE A 152 6.93 3.66 -15.97
C ILE A 152 7.25 4.98 -16.68
#